data_AF-A0A817ABG2-F1
#
_entry.id   AF-A0A817ABG2-F1
#
_cell.length_a   1.000
_cell.length_b   1.000
_cell.length_c   1.000
_cell.angle_alpha   90.00
_cell.angle_beta   90.00
_cell.angle_gamma   90.00
#
_symmetry.space_group_name_H-M   'P 1'
#
loop_
_entity.id
_entity.type
_entity.pdbx_description
1 polymer ?
#
loop_
_entity_poly.entity_id
_entity_poly.type
_entity_poly.pdbx_seq_one_letter_code
_entity_poly.pdbx_strand_id
1 'polypeptide(L)'
;MQSRRLELMCLLFTIIFCIIISIYQYYFVLNLPSQSILFTSAKLKSDKFRILPNEHSSIWFQKNCFQIKQRSDNLAIANIPKYLNNARSSTNQICKDFVQKFDAVFRLEEIHGSLKISPVYLQKINRYFNKDAKLVEQIKNQRIIKIYNRHTHEEMLYNYMRSRRPQTKSEQSAETYTLQLMEESKTNCDFCGKNYLNSTAEDAFGRLEHSLSYTAANTFKYDRWHTLIVSRNHDTLHLTEDEIGDMFKLAQEWFQKVYSIESMYTCPEMIWDAMPKSGASQVHTHLQVSLGYDIYYGNIERIRQGARLYAQMNNGKNYFNDYVYVHQALGLTIPIGNVRIIIHLTPIKDLEVMILGERLEKDFYKALNLIFRVFVDDLNEFSFSLGMHLPPMNESNANGHEMPVNCRLLFRNPVTNLRADMNGLDLYTSSVIGKDRYVLYRQLKEGITKRKK
;
A
#
# COMPACT_ATOMS: atom_id res chain seq x y z
N MET A 1 66.99 -30.43 30.13
CA MET A 1 67.28 -29.61 28.92
C MET A 1 66.47 -30.04 27.69
N GLN A 2 66.17 -31.33 27.48
CA GLN A 2 65.36 -31.81 26.35
C GLN A 2 63.88 -31.42 26.41
N SER A 3 63.20 -31.45 27.57
CA SER A 3 61.75 -31.13 27.62
C SER A 3 61.43 -29.66 27.32
N ARG A 4 62.26 -28.72 27.82
CA ARG A 4 62.11 -27.27 27.49
C ARG A 4 62.29 -26.98 26.00
N ARG A 5 63.13 -27.73 25.29
CA ARG A 5 63.28 -27.58 23.83
C ARG A 5 62.03 -28.09 23.10
N LEU A 6 61.43 -29.18 23.56
CA LEU A 6 60.21 -29.73 22.99
C LEU A 6 59.01 -28.78 23.22
N GLU A 7 58.89 -28.22 24.42
CA GLU A 7 57.86 -27.21 24.74
C GLU A 7 58.01 -25.94 23.89
N LEU A 8 59.25 -25.46 23.70
CA LEU A 8 59.51 -24.29 22.86
C LEU A 8 59.17 -24.56 21.39
N MET A 9 59.47 -25.77 20.90
CA MET A 9 59.12 -26.18 19.53
C MET A 9 57.61 -26.32 19.35
N CYS A 10 56.88 -26.87 20.32
CA CYS A 10 55.41 -26.93 20.28
C CYS A 10 54.78 -25.54 20.33
N LEU A 11 55.35 -24.61 21.12
CA LEU A 11 54.87 -23.23 21.17
C LEU A 11 55.11 -22.51 19.83
N LEU A 12 56.31 -22.65 19.26
CA LEU A 12 56.65 -22.10 17.94
C LEU A 12 55.75 -22.67 16.85
N PHE A 13 55.48 -23.98 16.88
CA PHE A 13 54.60 -24.62 15.91
C PHE A 13 53.16 -24.11 16.03
N THR A 14 52.66 -23.94 17.25
CA THR A 14 51.33 -23.38 17.50
C THR A 14 51.23 -21.93 17.00
N ILE A 15 52.26 -21.11 17.26
CA ILE A 15 52.30 -19.71 16.79
C ILE A 15 52.32 -19.65 15.26
N ILE A 16 53.17 -20.45 14.61
CA ILE A 16 53.25 -20.52 13.14
C ILE A 16 51.92 -20.99 12.55
N PHE A 17 51.30 -22.01 13.15
CA PHE A 17 50.01 -22.53 12.71
C PHE A 17 48.89 -21.48 12.83
N CYS A 18 48.84 -20.73 13.93
CA CYS A 18 47.89 -19.62 14.10
C CYS A 18 48.12 -18.51 13.07
N ILE A 19 49.38 -18.15 12.79
CA ILE A 19 49.71 -17.14 11.76
C ILE A 19 49.25 -17.61 10.37
N ILE A 20 49.48 -18.88 10.02
CA ILE A 20 49.02 -19.45 8.74
C ILE A 20 47.49 -19.42 8.65
N ILE A 21 46.77 -19.78 9.72
CA ILE A 21 45.30 -19.70 9.75
C ILE A 21 44.83 -18.25 9.59
N SER A 22 45.44 -17.29 10.29
CA SER A 22 45.06 -15.88 10.17
C SER A 22 45.34 -15.32 8.78
N ILE A 23 46.47 -15.68 8.16
CA ILE A 23 46.78 -15.30 6.77
C ILE A 23 45.79 -15.96 5.81
N TYR A 24 45.47 -17.24 6.00
CA TYR A 24 44.49 -17.95 5.16
C TYR A 24 43.09 -17.35 5.32
N GLN A 25 42.65 -17.02 6.54
CA GLN A 25 41.39 -16.34 6.79
C GLN A 25 41.36 -14.93 6.18
N TYR A 26 42.45 -14.18 6.28
CA TYR A 26 42.57 -12.87 5.65
C TYR A 26 42.53 -12.95 4.12
N TYR A 27 43.26 -13.90 3.53
CA TYR A 27 43.21 -14.17 2.09
C TYR A 27 41.83 -14.67 1.65
N PHE A 28 41.18 -15.51 2.44
CA PHE A 28 39.83 -16.02 2.16
C PHE A 28 38.79 -14.91 2.30
N VAL A 29 38.92 -13.98 3.24
CA VAL A 29 38.01 -12.83 3.38
C VAL A 29 38.22 -11.81 2.25
N LEU A 30 39.46 -11.60 1.80
CA LEU A 30 39.76 -10.71 0.66
C LEU A 30 39.43 -11.32 -0.70
N ASN A 31 39.50 -12.65 -0.84
CA ASN A 31 39.21 -13.38 -2.08
C ASN A 31 37.88 -14.14 -2.06
N LEU A 32 37.08 -14.00 -0.98
CA LEU A 32 35.66 -14.23 -1.09
C LEU A 32 35.23 -13.30 -2.23
N PRO A 33 34.72 -13.83 -3.35
CA PRO A 33 34.06 -12.97 -4.30
C PRO A 33 33.04 -12.25 -3.44
N SER A 34 33.13 -10.93 -3.36
CA SER A 34 32.00 -10.18 -2.89
C SER A 34 30.88 -10.61 -3.83
N GLN A 35 30.03 -11.53 -3.36
CA GLN A 35 28.67 -11.62 -3.82
C GLN A 35 27.90 -10.41 -3.28
N SER A 36 28.52 -9.22 -3.28
CA SER A 36 27.90 -8.15 -4.02
C SER A 36 27.54 -8.78 -5.36
N ILE A 37 26.27 -9.09 -5.53
CA ILE A 37 25.71 -9.17 -6.87
C ILE A 37 25.98 -7.78 -7.44
N LEU A 38 27.19 -7.60 -7.99
CA LEU A 38 27.48 -6.65 -9.04
C LEU A 38 26.61 -7.16 -10.17
N PHE A 39 25.31 -6.84 -10.06
CA PHE A 39 24.45 -6.69 -11.20
C PHE A 39 25.24 -5.73 -12.07
N THR A 40 25.98 -6.28 -13.03
CA THR A 40 26.37 -5.55 -14.22
C THR A 40 25.04 -5.14 -14.85
N SER A 41 24.50 -4.02 -14.37
CA SER A 41 23.42 -3.31 -15.00
C SER A 41 24.05 -2.79 -16.29
N ALA A 42 24.01 -3.61 -17.34
CA ALA A 42 23.66 -3.02 -18.61
C ALA A 42 22.49 -2.08 -18.30
N LYS A 43 22.67 -0.77 -18.51
CA LYS A 43 21.65 0.26 -18.29
C LYS A 43 20.46 -0.09 -19.19
N LEU A 44 19.64 -1.00 -18.72
CA LEU A 44 18.47 -1.47 -19.43
C LEU A 44 17.46 -0.36 -19.20
N LYS A 45 17.41 0.55 -20.18
CA LYS A 45 16.50 1.69 -20.19
C LYS A 45 15.08 1.11 -20.10
N SER A 46 14.45 1.24 -18.94
CA SER A 46 13.09 0.76 -18.79
C SER A 46 12.07 1.79 -19.26
N ASP A 47 10.90 1.30 -19.62
CA ASP A 47 9.78 2.14 -20.02
C ASP A 47 9.37 3.05 -18.86
N LYS A 48 9.05 4.31 -19.17
CA LYS A 48 8.47 5.21 -18.19
C LYS A 48 7.05 4.76 -17.84
N PHE A 49 6.68 4.93 -16.56
CA PHE A 49 5.29 4.75 -16.18
C PHE A 49 4.42 5.76 -16.92
N ARG A 50 3.32 5.29 -17.50
CA ARG A 50 2.31 6.13 -18.13
C ARG A 50 0.94 5.54 -17.94
N ILE A 51 -0.06 6.39 -17.72
CA ILE A 51 -1.44 5.97 -17.77
C ILE A 51 -1.86 5.81 -19.23
N LEU A 52 -1.72 4.59 -19.74
CA LEU A 52 -2.07 4.28 -21.12
C LEU A 52 -3.59 4.34 -21.36
N PRO A 53 -4.03 4.80 -22.54
CA PRO A 53 -5.43 4.68 -22.95
C PRO A 53 -5.87 3.21 -22.94
N ASN A 54 -7.14 3.00 -22.62
CA ASN A 54 -7.68 1.65 -22.58
C ASN A 54 -7.95 1.18 -24.02
N GLU A 55 -7.05 0.38 -24.59
CA GLU A 55 -7.32 -0.28 -25.88
C GLU A 55 -8.56 -1.17 -25.79
N HIS A 56 -8.71 -1.85 -24.65
CA HIS A 56 -9.85 -2.72 -24.36
C HIS A 56 -10.45 -2.44 -22.98
N SER A 57 -11.78 -2.44 -22.92
CA SER A 57 -12.52 -2.28 -21.66
C SER A 57 -12.55 -3.58 -20.85
N SER A 58 -12.79 -3.49 -19.55
CA SER A 58 -12.99 -4.68 -18.71
C SER A 58 -14.14 -5.57 -19.21
N ILE A 59 -15.18 -4.96 -19.81
CA ILE A 59 -16.30 -5.70 -20.43
C ILE A 59 -15.81 -6.52 -21.63
N TRP A 60 -14.87 -5.98 -22.41
CA TRP A 60 -14.26 -6.70 -23.51
C TRP A 60 -13.50 -7.95 -23.00
N PHE A 61 -12.70 -7.83 -21.93
CA PHE A 61 -12.01 -8.98 -21.33
C PHE A 61 -12.99 -10.00 -20.76
N GLN A 62 -14.04 -9.54 -20.07
CA GLN A 62 -15.09 -10.42 -19.53
C GLN A 62 -15.72 -11.28 -20.63
N LYS A 63 -16.04 -10.68 -21.78
CA LYS A 63 -16.65 -11.38 -22.92
C LYS A 63 -15.66 -12.30 -23.64
N ASN A 64 -14.48 -11.78 -24.00
CA ASN A 64 -13.57 -12.44 -24.95
C ASN A 64 -12.53 -13.33 -24.29
N CYS A 65 -12.14 -13.04 -23.03
CA CYS A 65 -11.11 -13.79 -22.32
C CYS A 65 -11.69 -14.64 -21.18
N PHE A 66 -12.63 -14.10 -20.41
CA PHE A 66 -13.14 -14.79 -19.22
C PHE A 66 -14.41 -15.62 -19.49
N GLN A 67 -15.00 -15.49 -20.69
CA GLN A 67 -16.22 -16.18 -21.13
C GLN A 67 -17.43 -15.92 -20.22
N ILE A 68 -17.55 -14.69 -19.72
CA ILE A 68 -18.65 -14.26 -18.86
C ILE A 68 -19.80 -13.77 -19.77
N LYS A 69 -20.94 -14.47 -19.72
CA LYS A 69 -22.09 -14.23 -20.61
C LYS A 69 -23.10 -13.18 -20.11
N GLN A 70 -23.11 -12.85 -18.82
CA GLN A 70 -24.05 -11.88 -18.21
C GLN A 70 -23.30 -10.73 -17.52
N ARG A 71 -23.93 -9.54 -17.48
CA ARG A 71 -23.35 -8.29 -16.93
C ARG A 71 -22.95 -8.43 -15.45
N SER A 72 -21.72 -8.00 -15.16
CA SER A 72 -21.10 -7.46 -13.92
C SER A 72 -21.35 -8.05 -12.52
N ASP A 73 -22.47 -8.70 -12.24
CA ASP A 73 -22.91 -8.89 -10.84
C ASP A 73 -22.34 -10.16 -10.21
N ASN A 74 -21.72 -11.02 -11.03
CA ASN A 74 -21.08 -12.27 -10.61
C ASN A 74 -19.54 -12.19 -10.56
N LEU A 75 -18.96 -10.99 -10.66
CA LEU A 75 -17.51 -10.82 -10.48
C LEU A 75 -17.15 -11.00 -9.01
N ALA A 76 -16.20 -11.90 -8.77
CA ALA A 76 -15.69 -12.24 -7.45
C ALA A 76 -14.23 -12.66 -7.55
N ILE A 77 -13.44 -12.36 -6.53
CA ILE A 77 -12.04 -12.80 -6.43
C ILE A 77 -11.95 -14.34 -6.48
N ALA A 78 -12.93 -15.02 -5.88
CA ALA A 78 -13.07 -16.47 -5.93
C ALA A 78 -13.16 -17.04 -7.37
N ASN A 79 -13.52 -16.22 -8.36
CA ASN A 79 -13.66 -16.64 -9.75
C ASN A 79 -12.43 -16.34 -10.62
N ILE A 80 -11.42 -15.61 -10.12
CA ILE A 80 -10.18 -15.34 -10.87
C ILE A 80 -9.48 -16.61 -11.38
N PRO A 81 -9.38 -17.73 -10.62
CA PRO A 81 -8.79 -18.97 -11.15
C PRO A 81 -9.48 -19.43 -12.45
N LYS A 82 -10.81 -19.33 -12.51
CA LYS A 82 -11.59 -19.66 -13.70
C LYS A 82 -11.32 -18.68 -14.84
N TYR A 83 -11.21 -17.38 -14.54
CA TYR A 83 -10.91 -16.35 -15.54
C TYR A 83 -9.56 -16.59 -16.21
N LEU A 84 -8.53 -16.92 -15.42
CA LEU A 84 -7.19 -17.24 -15.92
C LEU A 84 -7.20 -18.51 -16.78
N ASN A 85 -7.89 -19.56 -16.36
CA ASN A 85 -7.98 -20.80 -17.13
C ASN A 85 -8.68 -20.59 -18.48
N ASN A 86 -9.75 -19.79 -18.52
CA ASN A 86 -10.45 -19.44 -19.76
C ASN A 86 -9.58 -18.56 -20.68
N ALA A 87 -8.83 -17.61 -20.11
CA ALA A 87 -7.95 -16.75 -20.89
C ALA A 87 -6.74 -17.52 -21.44
N ARG A 88 -6.20 -18.50 -20.68
CA ARG A 88 -5.11 -19.40 -21.10
C ARG A 88 -5.51 -20.29 -22.28
N SER A 89 -6.74 -20.79 -22.27
CA SER A 89 -7.27 -21.63 -23.36
C SER A 89 -7.78 -20.84 -24.57
N SER A 90 -7.81 -19.52 -24.48
CA SER A 90 -8.25 -18.65 -25.58
C SER A 90 -7.23 -18.64 -26.73
N THR A 91 -7.73 -18.62 -27.96
CA THR A 91 -6.91 -18.39 -29.16
C THR A 91 -6.56 -16.92 -29.36
N ASN A 92 -7.26 -16.01 -28.68
CA ASN A 92 -7.06 -14.57 -28.80
C ASN A 92 -5.75 -14.14 -28.11
N GLN A 93 -4.87 -13.48 -28.87
CA GLN A 93 -3.54 -13.08 -28.40
C GLN A 93 -3.58 -12.08 -27.24
N ILE A 94 -4.59 -11.19 -27.17
CA ILE A 94 -4.76 -10.23 -26.06
C ILE A 94 -5.08 -10.97 -24.76
N CYS A 95 -5.86 -12.05 -24.82
CA CYS A 95 -6.15 -12.87 -23.64
C CYS A 95 -4.91 -13.60 -23.13
N LYS A 96 -4.05 -14.07 -24.05
CA LYS A 96 -2.76 -14.69 -23.71
C LYS A 96 -1.79 -13.67 -23.11
N ASP A 97 -1.73 -12.46 -23.68
CA ASP A 97 -0.92 -11.36 -23.14
C ASP A 97 -1.39 -10.94 -21.73
N PHE A 98 -2.71 -10.88 -21.49
CA PHE A 98 -3.25 -10.67 -20.15
C PHE A 98 -2.77 -11.73 -19.15
N VAL A 99 -2.83 -13.02 -19.51
CA VAL A 99 -2.33 -14.09 -18.65
C VAL A 99 -0.83 -13.95 -18.41
N GLN A 100 -0.05 -13.65 -19.46
CA GLN A 100 1.39 -13.48 -19.33
C GLN A 100 1.73 -12.35 -18.35
N LYS A 101 1.07 -11.20 -18.48
CA LYS A 101 1.25 -10.06 -17.58
C LYS A 101 0.77 -10.38 -16.16
N PHE A 102 -0.36 -11.08 -16.02
CA PHE A 102 -0.84 -11.55 -14.72
C PHE A 102 0.18 -12.46 -14.06
N ASP A 103 0.65 -13.50 -14.75
CA ASP A 103 1.58 -14.51 -14.21
C ASP A 103 2.98 -13.94 -13.97
N ALA A 104 3.37 -12.89 -14.70
CA ALA A 104 4.60 -12.13 -14.44
C ALA A 104 4.51 -11.35 -13.12
N VAL A 105 3.39 -10.70 -12.82
CA VAL A 105 3.23 -9.89 -11.61
C VAL A 105 2.83 -10.74 -10.40
N PHE A 106 1.92 -11.69 -10.60
CA PHE A 106 1.25 -12.42 -9.54
C PHE A 106 1.44 -13.93 -9.64
N ARG A 107 1.37 -14.58 -8.49
CA ARG A 107 1.11 -16.00 -8.34
C ARG A 107 -0.24 -16.13 -7.65
N LEU A 108 -1.11 -16.97 -8.20
CA LEU A 108 -2.39 -17.30 -7.62
C LEU A 108 -2.44 -18.78 -7.26
N GLU A 109 -2.95 -19.09 -6.08
CA GLU A 109 -3.20 -20.45 -5.61
C GLU A 109 -4.62 -20.58 -5.08
N GLU A 110 -5.23 -21.72 -5.33
CA GLU A 110 -6.51 -22.11 -4.75
C GLU A 110 -6.27 -23.22 -3.74
N ILE A 111 -6.65 -22.97 -2.50
CA ILE A 111 -6.40 -23.84 -1.35
C ILE A 111 -7.75 -24.19 -0.72
N HIS A 112 -7.89 -25.42 -0.24
CA HIS A 112 -9.08 -25.88 0.47
C HIS A 112 -8.75 -26.25 1.91
N GLY A 113 -9.54 -25.73 2.85
CA GLY A 113 -9.49 -26.10 4.26
C GLY A 113 -10.72 -26.91 4.63
N SER A 114 -10.53 -28.08 5.23
CA SER A 114 -11.64 -28.94 5.70
C SER A 114 -11.70 -29.00 7.21
N LEU A 115 -12.91 -28.95 7.77
CA LEU A 115 -13.15 -29.02 9.21
C LEU A 115 -13.99 -30.25 9.58
N LYS A 116 -13.58 -30.95 10.64
CA LYS A 116 -14.44 -31.90 11.36
C LYS A 116 -15.12 -31.16 12.50
N ILE A 117 -16.45 -31.15 12.51
CA ILE A 117 -17.26 -30.40 13.48
C ILE A 117 -18.02 -31.40 14.34
N SER A 118 -17.84 -31.36 15.66
CA SER A 118 -18.59 -32.21 16.58
C SER A 118 -20.09 -31.90 16.55
N PRO A 119 -20.99 -32.86 16.85
CA PRO A 119 -22.44 -32.61 16.85
C PRO A 119 -22.85 -31.45 17.76
N VAL A 120 -22.24 -31.34 18.94
CA VAL A 120 -22.48 -30.25 19.90
C VAL A 120 -22.08 -28.90 19.31
N TYR A 121 -20.91 -28.81 18.68
CA TYR A 121 -20.46 -27.55 18.09
C TYR A 121 -21.25 -27.18 16.83
N LEU A 122 -21.71 -28.17 16.05
CA LEU A 122 -22.58 -27.95 14.91
C LEU A 122 -23.89 -27.27 15.30
N GLN A 123 -24.48 -27.62 16.46
CA GLN A 123 -25.64 -26.90 16.98
C GLN A 123 -25.34 -25.41 17.23
N LYS A 124 -24.14 -25.09 17.74
CA LYS A 124 -23.70 -23.70 17.97
C LYS A 124 -23.51 -22.95 16.64
N ILE A 125 -22.86 -23.57 15.66
CA ILE A 125 -22.67 -23.00 14.32
C ILE A 125 -24.01 -22.75 13.62
N ASN A 126 -24.94 -23.70 13.73
CA ASN A 126 -26.29 -23.54 13.19
C ASN A 126 -27.01 -22.33 13.80
N ARG A 127 -26.81 -22.04 15.09
CA ARG A 127 -27.35 -20.80 15.69
C ARG A 127 -26.67 -19.56 15.12
N TYR A 128 -25.33 -19.56 14.98
CA TYR A 128 -24.59 -18.42 14.43
C TYR A 128 -24.97 -18.06 12.99
N PHE A 129 -25.29 -19.06 12.17
CA PHE A 129 -25.67 -18.86 10.77
C PHE A 129 -27.18 -18.98 10.52
N ASN A 130 -28.02 -18.84 11.56
CA ASN A 130 -29.48 -18.94 11.43
C ASN A 130 -29.95 -20.19 10.65
N LYS A 131 -29.27 -21.31 10.84
CA LYS A 131 -29.48 -22.61 10.19
C LYS A 131 -29.33 -22.59 8.66
N ASP A 132 -28.59 -21.63 8.11
CA ASP A 132 -28.25 -21.61 6.68
C ASP A 132 -27.34 -22.79 6.31
N ALA A 133 -27.92 -23.78 5.62
CA ALA A 133 -27.23 -25.00 5.22
C ALA A 133 -26.03 -24.72 4.30
N LYS A 134 -26.08 -23.69 3.44
CA LYS A 134 -24.99 -23.34 2.53
C LYS A 134 -23.80 -22.78 3.30
N LEU A 135 -24.04 -21.90 4.26
CA LEU A 135 -22.97 -21.36 5.12
C LEU A 135 -22.37 -22.46 6.03
N VAL A 136 -23.21 -23.38 6.50
CA VAL A 136 -22.76 -24.54 7.28
C VAL A 136 -21.90 -25.49 6.46
N GLU A 137 -22.23 -25.69 5.18
CA GLU A 137 -21.40 -26.48 4.26
C GLU A 137 -20.08 -25.76 3.94
N GLN A 138 -20.13 -24.45 3.66
CA GLN A 138 -18.94 -23.63 3.40
C GLN A 138 -17.99 -23.58 4.60
N ILE A 139 -18.48 -23.62 5.84
CA ILE A 139 -17.58 -23.70 7.01
C ILE A 139 -16.83 -25.02 7.07
N LYS A 140 -17.46 -26.13 6.63
CA LYS A 140 -16.85 -27.46 6.61
C LYS A 140 -15.81 -27.56 5.51
N ASN A 141 -16.05 -26.93 4.37
CA ASN A 141 -15.17 -26.94 3.20
C ASN A 141 -14.92 -25.51 2.72
N GLN A 142 -13.86 -24.90 3.25
CA GLN A 142 -13.51 -23.52 2.98
C GLN A 142 -12.60 -23.44 1.77
N ARG A 143 -13.04 -22.69 0.76
CA ARG A 143 -12.22 -22.32 -0.40
C ARG A 143 -11.47 -21.03 -0.09
N ILE A 144 -10.17 -21.04 -0.30
CA ILE A 144 -9.25 -19.94 0.00
C ILE A 144 -8.49 -19.60 -1.27
N ILE A 145 -8.56 -18.36 -1.72
CA ILE A 145 -7.72 -17.88 -2.83
C ILE A 145 -6.55 -17.12 -2.24
N LYS A 146 -5.35 -17.54 -2.59
CA LYS A 146 -4.10 -16.89 -2.18
C LYS A 146 -3.51 -16.19 -3.38
N ILE A 147 -3.26 -14.88 -3.26
CA ILE A 147 -2.62 -14.07 -4.31
C ILE A 147 -1.34 -13.49 -3.73
N TYR A 148 -0.23 -13.72 -4.43
CA TYR A 148 1.09 -13.28 -4.05
C TYR A 148 1.71 -12.44 -5.17
N ASN A 149 2.17 -11.25 -4.85
CA ASN A 149 2.93 -10.41 -5.77
C ASN A 149 4.38 -10.88 -5.81
N ARG A 150 4.83 -11.33 -6.98
CA ARG A 150 6.16 -11.95 -7.14
C ARG A 150 7.32 -11.00 -6.93
N HIS A 151 7.08 -9.71 -7.11
CA HIS A 151 8.12 -8.69 -7.13
C HIS A 151 8.12 -7.83 -5.87
N THR A 152 6.94 -7.52 -5.35
CA THR A 152 6.84 -6.75 -4.10
C THR A 152 6.79 -7.67 -2.89
N HIS A 153 6.47 -8.96 -3.02
CA HIS A 153 6.25 -9.89 -1.91
C HIS A 153 5.01 -9.57 -1.06
N GLU A 154 4.10 -8.75 -1.57
CA GLU A 154 2.80 -8.54 -0.94
C GLU A 154 1.91 -9.76 -1.15
N GLU A 155 1.21 -10.17 -0.10
CA GLU A 155 0.39 -11.38 -0.13
C GLU A 155 -0.99 -11.12 0.48
N MET A 156 -2.03 -11.66 -0.16
CA MET A 156 -3.37 -11.65 0.37
C MET A 156 -4.04 -13.01 0.27
N LEU A 157 -4.66 -13.43 1.37
CA LEU A 157 -5.53 -14.59 1.43
C LEU A 157 -6.99 -14.14 1.49
N TYR A 158 -7.77 -14.60 0.53
CA TYR A 158 -9.21 -14.39 0.43
C TYR A 158 -9.93 -15.62 0.94
N ASN A 159 -10.62 -15.49 2.08
CA ASN A 159 -11.47 -16.53 2.62
C ASN A 159 -12.80 -15.92 3.07
N TYR A 160 -13.86 -16.21 2.32
CA TYR A 160 -15.20 -15.70 2.58
C TYR A 160 -15.69 -15.95 4.01
N MET A 161 -15.36 -17.10 4.62
CA MET A 161 -15.79 -17.41 5.99
C MET A 161 -15.17 -16.49 7.04
N ARG A 162 -14.09 -15.76 6.72
CA ARG A 162 -13.45 -14.81 7.64
C ARG A 162 -14.32 -13.60 7.96
N SER A 163 -15.17 -13.16 7.02
CA SER A 163 -16.11 -12.05 7.23
C SER A 163 -17.37 -12.48 7.99
N ARG A 164 -17.58 -13.79 8.16
CA ARG A 164 -18.73 -14.38 8.86
C ARG A 164 -18.44 -14.75 10.32
N ARG A 165 -17.26 -14.38 10.84
CA ARG A 165 -16.91 -14.61 12.24
C ARG A 165 -17.83 -13.78 13.14
N PRO A 166 -18.32 -14.34 14.27
CA PRO A 166 -19.09 -13.57 15.25
C PRO A 166 -18.28 -12.34 15.72
N GLN A 167 -18.90 -11.17 15.64
CA GLN A 167 -18.35 -9.91 16.09
C GLN A 167 -19.24 -9.33 17.20
N THR A 168 -18.61 -8.74 18.21
CA THR A 168 -19.30 -7.90 19.17
C THR A 168 -19.61 -6.58 18.48
N LYS A 169 -20.87 -6.17 18.47
CA LYS A 169 -21.25 -4.84 17.97
C LYS A 169 -21.00 -3.83 19.09
N SER A 170 -20.46 -2.67 18.74
CA SER A 170 -20.48 -1.52 19.64
C SER A 170 -21.90 -0.98 19.76
N GLU A 171 -22.26 -0.49 20.95
CA GLU A 171 -23.56 0.14 21.20
C GLU A 171 -23.61 1.58 20.66
N GLN A 172 -22.47 2.26 20.59
CA GLN A 172 -22.37 3.63 20.08
C GLN A 172 -22.07 3.68 18.58
N SER A 173 -22.79 4.56 17.89
CA SER A 173 -22.55 4.94 16.50
C SER A 173 -21.12 5.50 16.32
N ALA A 174 -20.41 5.00 15.29
CA ALA A 174 -19.09 5.48 14.92
C ALA A 174 -19.09 6.97 14.50
N GLU A 175 -20.15 7.39 13.80
CA GLU A 175 -20.33 8.77 13.34
C GLU A 175 -20.49 9.71 14.52
N THR A 176 -21.40 9.39 15.44
CA THR A 176 -21.67 10.23 16.62
C THR A 176 -20.42 10.40 17.48
N TYR A 177 -19.69 9.31 17.72
CA TYR A 177 -18.42 9.39 18.46
C TYR A 177 -17.38 10.25 17.74
N THR A 178 -17.26 10.09 16.42
CA THR A 178 -16.30 10.85 15.62
C THR A 178 -16.60 12.35 15.64
N LEU A 179 -17.86 12.73 15.45
CA LEU A 179 -18.29 14.14 15.49
C LEU A 179 -18.06 14.76 16.88
N GLN A 180 -18.35 14.02 17.94
CA GLN A 180 -18.08 14.46 19.31
C GLN A 180 -16.58 14.69 19.53
N LEU A 181 -15.74 13.73 19.15
CA LEU A 181 -14.29 13.85 19.29
C LEU A 181 -13.74 15.05 18.50
N MET A 182 -14.27 15.30 17.32
CA MET A 182 -13.88 16.46 16.49
C MET A 182 -14.22 17.79 17.18
N GLU A 183 -15.43 17.92 17.74
CA GLU A 183 -15.83 19.14 18.46
C GLU A 183 -15.01 19.35 19.73
N GLU A 184 -14.82 18.30 20.53
CA GLU A 184 -14.02 18.35 21.76
C GLU A 184 -12.57 18.76 21.46
N SER A 185 -11.96 18.19 20.41
CA SER A 185 -10.57 18.46 20.02
C SER A 185 -10.32 19.88 19.49
N LYS A 186 -11.38 20.62 19.13
CA LYS A 186 -11.27 21.99 18.62
C LYS A 186 -10.93 22.97 19.74
N THR A 187 -11.39 22.67 20.96
CA THR A 187 -11.12 23.50 22.13
C THR A 187 -9.62 23.45 22.45
N ASN A 188 -8.95 24.61 22.41
CA ASN A 188 -7.51 24.74 22.64
C ASN A 188 -6.63 23.99 21.63
N CYS A 189 -7.10 23.76 20.40
CA CYS A 189 -6.27 23.18 19.36
C CYS A 189 -5.09 24.12 18.99
N ASP A 190 -3.87 23.60 19.06
CA ASP A 190 -2.64 24.32 18.71
C ASP A 190 -2.59 24.71 17.23
N PHE A 191 -3.29 23.99 16.36
CA PHE A 191 -3.32 24.23 14.92
C PHE A 191 -4.39 25.23 14.47
N CYS A 192 -5.32 25.59 15.36
CA CYS A 192 -6.46 26.42 15.00
C CYS A 192 -6.14 27.93 15.03
N GLY A 193 -6.81 28.67 14.14
CA GLY A 193 -6.79 30.13 14.12
C GLY A 193 -5.37 30.69 13.98
N LYS A 194 -4.93 31.48 14.97
CA LYS A 194 -3.55 32.01 15.05
C LYS A 194 -2.69 31.30 16.09
N ASN A 195 -3.22 30.27 16.76
CA ASN A 195 -2.49 29.55 17.81
C ASN A 195 -1.20 28.93 17.26
N TYR A 196 -1.23 28.44 16.01
CA TYR A 196 -0.10 27.76 15.39
C TYR A 196 1.17 28.62 15.33
N LEU A 197 1.04 29.95 15.29
CA LEU A 197 2.19 30.87 15.29
C LEU A 197 3.01 30.79 16.58
N ASN A 198 2.37 30.46 17.70
CA ASN A 198 3.00 30.40 19.02
C ASN A 198 3.09 28.97 19.58
N SER A 199 2.25 28.06 19.09
CA SER A 199 2.14 26.68 19.58
C SER A 199 2.82 25.64 18.68
N THR A 200 3.40 26.03 17.55
CA THR A 200 4.09 25.09 16.64
C THR A 200 5.46 25.59 16.24
N ALA A 201 6.39 24.65 16.06
CA ALA A 201 7.71 24.95 15.51
C ALA A 201 7.64 25.24 14.01
N GLU A 202 8.66 25.91 13.49
CA GLU A 202 8.92 26.08 12.06
C GLU A 202 10.27 25.47 11.68
N ASP A 203 10.45 25.17 10.40
CA ASP A 203 11.72 24.66 9.90
C ASP A 203 12.76 25.81 9.94
N ALA A 204 14.06 25.48 9.87
CA ALA A 204 15.13 26.48 9.99
C ALA A 204 15.09 27.58 8.90
N PHE A 205 14.38 27.33 7.80
CA PHE A 205 14.13 28.30 6.73
C PHE A 205 12.80 29.05 6.86
N GLY A 206 12.14 28.92 8.01
CA GLY A 206 10.84 29.51 8.31
C GLY A 206 9.66 28.67 7.84
N ARG A 207 8.46 29.21 8.07
CA ARG A 207 7.18 28.64 7.66
C ARG A 207 6.88 28.91 6.18
N LEU A 208 6.30 27.92 5.49
CA LEU A 208 5.67 28.11 4.19
C LEU A 208 4.16 28.14 4.40
N GLU A 209 3.47 29.07 3.76
CA GLU A 209 2.05 29.30 3.96
C GLU A 209 1.31 29.51 2.66
N HIS A 210 0.18 28.83 2.53
CA HIS A 210 -0.83 29.07 1.53
C HIS A 210 -2.11 29.62 2.17
N SER A 211 -3.12 29.89 1.33
CA SER A 211 -4.41 30.38 1.79
C SER A 211 -5.18 29.36 2.64
N LEU A 212 -5.04 28.06 2.38
CA LEU A 212 -5.82 27.00 3.07
C LEU A 212 -4.94 26.07 3.92
N SER A 213 -3.62 26.20 3.85
CA SER A 213 -2.68 25.34 4.57
C SER A 213 -1.38 26.05 4.95
N TYR A 214 -0.64 25.48 5.88
CA TYR A 214 0.67 25.99 6.31
C TYR A 214 1.58 24.85 6.77
N THR A 215 2.90 25.05 6.76
CA THR A 215 3.86 24.09 7.31
C THR A 215 4.01 24.28 8.81
N ALA A 216 4.31 23.22 9.55
CA ALA A 216 4.77 23.30 10.94
C ALA A 216 5.85 22.24 11.14
N ALA A 217 7.07 22.62 11.50
CA ALA A 217 8.12 21.63 11.71
C ALA A 217 7.69 20.65 12.80
N ASN A 218 7.85 19.36 12.54
CA ASN A 218 7.55 18.38 13.56
C ASN A 218 8.60 18.52 14.68
N THR A 219 8.15 18.79 15.91
CA THR A 219 9.04 18.92 17.07
C THR A 219 9.72 17.59 17.42
N PHE A 220 9.07 16.46 17.11
CA PHE A 220 9.54 15.11 17.37
C PHE A 220 9.85 14.41 16.04
N LYS A 221 10.90 14.87 15.37
CA LYS A 221 11.29 14.37 14.05
C LYS A 221 11.72 12.91 14.09
N TYR A 222 11.28 12.10 13.12
CA TYR A 222 11.80 10.74 12.90
C TYR A 222 12.91 10.69 11.83
N ASP A 223 13.07 11.77 11.05
CA ASP A 223 14.16 11.97 10.09
C ASP A 223 14.55 13.46 10.04
N ARG A 224 15.73 13.79 9.51
CA ARG A 224 16.28 15.15 9.44
C ARG A 224 15.27 16.15 8.89
N TRP A 225 14.68 15.82 7.75
CA TRP A 225 13.66 16.63 7.10
C TRP A 225 12.31 15.98 7.31
N HIS A 226 11.65 16.38 8.40
CA HIS A 226 10.28 15.99 8.74
C HIS A 226 9.46 17.20 9.18
N THR A 227 8.40 17.52 8.43
CA THR A 227 7.48 18.63 8.71
C THR A 227 6.04 18.13 8.75
N LEU A 228 5.14 19.01 9.16
CA LEU A 228 3.70 18.84 9.05
C LEU A 228 3.17 19.78 7.97
N ILE A 229 2.21 19.31 7.18
CA ILE A 229 1.36 20.18 6.35
C ILE A 229 -0.02 20.21 6.98
N VAL A 230 -0.39 21.36 7.52
CA VAL A 230 -1.58 21.50 8.36
C VAL A 230 -2.65 22.28 7.59
N SER A 231 -3.87 21.76 7.57
CA SER A 231 -5.01 22.48 7.00
C SER A 231 -5.38 23.64 7.90
N ARG A 232 -5.93 24.73 7.37
CA ARG A 232 -6.55 25.77 8.22
C ARG A 232 -7.93 25.34 8.71
N ASN A 233 -8.53 24.34 8.09
CA ASN A 233 -9.80 23.76 8.49
C ASN A 233 -9.59 22.63 9.50
N HIS A 234 -10.23 22.76 10.66
CA HIS A 234 -10.22 21.75 11.72
C HIS A 234 -11.02 20.50 11.34
N ASP A 235 -12.04 20.65 10.49
CA ASP A 235 -12.88 19.53 10.06
C ASP A 235 -12.08 18.55 9.20
N THR A 236 -11.85 17.36 9.77
CA THR A 236 -11.10 16.26 9.14
C THR A 236 -11.97 15.37 8.26
N LEU A 237 -13.28 15.47 8.37
CA LEU A 237 -14.23 14.63 7.63
C LEU A 237 -14.73 15.30 6.36
N HIS A 238 -14.67 16.63 6.24
CA HIS A 238 -15.27 17.38 5.13
C HIS A 238 -14.28 18.26 4.35
N LEU A 239 -13.07 17.75 4.11
CA LEU A 239 -12.11 18.43 3.25
C LEU A 239 -12.57 18.45 1.79
N THR A 240 -12.49 19.63 1.20
CA THR A 240 -12.78 19.92 -0.21
C THR A 240 -11.62 19.50 -1.13
N GLU A 241 -11.88 19.44 -2.44
CA GLU A 241 -10.81 19.19 -3.44
C GLU A 241 -9.75 20.30 -3.40
N ASP A 242 -10.16 21.56 -3.18
CA ASP A 242 -9.25 22.70 -3.13
C ASP A 242 -8.36 22.67 -1.89
N GLU A 243 -8.89 22.31 -0.71
CA GLU A 243 -8.08 22.15 0.50
C GLU A 243 -7.05 21.02 0.34
N ILE A 244 -7.45 19.86 -0.18
CA ILE A 244 -6.52 18.75 -0.46
C ILE A 244 -5.44 19.19 -1.45
N GLY A 245 -5.84 19.87 -2.52
CA GLY A 245 -4.93 20.38 -3.53
C GLY A 245 -3.96 21.43 -2.99
N ASP A 246 -4.42 22.31 -2.10
CA ASP A 246 -3.58 23.32 -1.46
C ASP A 246 -2.49 22.68 -0.58
N MET A 247 -2.89 21.73 0.28
CA MET A 247 -1.97 20.99 1.13
C MET A 247 -0.91 20.23 0.31
N PHE A 248 -1.32 19.58 -0.78
CA PHE A 248 -0.39 18.79 -1.60
C PHE A 248 0.58 19.68 -2.37
N LYS A 249 0.14 20.83 -2.87
CA LYS A 249 1.03 21.82 -3.49
C LYS A 249 2.03 22.36 -2.47
N LEU A 250 1.58 22.70 -1.27
CA LEU A 250 2.46 23.18 -0.21
C LEU A 250 3.50 22.10 0.18
N ALA A 251 3.11 20.82 0.21
CA ALA A 251 4.05 19.72 0.41
C ALA A 251 5.10 19.64 -0.71
N GLN A 252 4.68 19.79 -1.98
CA GLN A 252 5.60 19.82 -3.12
C GLN A 252 6.58 21.01 -3.05
N GLU A 253 6.11 22.18 -2.66
CA GLU A 253 6.95 23.36 -2.45
C GLU A 253 7.94 23.15 -1.31
N TRP A 254 7.51 22.53 -0.20
CA TRP A 254 8.39 22.17 0.90
C TRP A 254 9.47 21.17 0.46
N PHE A 255 9.13 20.15 -0.34
CA PHE A 255 10.13 19.23 -0.90
C PHE A 255 11.16 19.94 -1.76
N GLN A 256 10.73 20.85 -2.64
CA GLN A 256 11.63 21.64 -3.48
C GLN A 256 12.53 22.53 -2.63
N LYS A 257 11.98 23.13 -1.57
CA LYS A 257 12.75 23.96 -0.64
C LYS A 257 13.83 23.14 0.07
N VAL A 258 13.49 21.98 0.63
CA VAL A 258 14.46 21.09 1.27
C VAL A 258 15.52 20.62 0.27
N TYR A 259 15.12 20.15 -0.91
CA TYR A 259 16.04 19.68 -1.96
C TYR A 259 17.02 20.78 -2.41
N SER A 260 16.59 22.04 -2.45
CA SER A 260 17.45 23.18 -2.77
C SER A 260 18.52 23.47 -1.70
N ILE A 261 18.27 23.07 -0.45
CA ILE A 261 19.20 23.22 0.68
C ILE A 261 20.15 22.01 0.73
N GLU A 262 19.61 20.79 0.56
CA GLU A 262 20.37 19.55 0.61
C GLU A 262 19.92 18.57 -0.48
N SER A 263 20.57 18.66 -1.64
CA SER A 263 20.22 17.87 -2.83
C SER A 263 20.47 16.36 -2.71
N MET A 264 21.05 15.92 -1.60
CA MET A 264 21.24 14.50 -1.27
C MET A 264 19.97 13.84 -0.71
N TYR A 265 18.97 14.63 -0.30
CA TYR A 265 17.66 14.16 0.12
C TYR A 265 16.70 14.16 -1.06
N THR A 266 16.28 12.98 -1.53
CA THR A 266 15.65 12.84 -2.85
C THR A 266 14.33 12.10 -2.84
N CYS A 267 13.95 11.44 -1.75
CA CYS A 267 12.82 10.50 -1.73
C CYS A 267 11.63 11.10 -0.97
N PRO A 268 10.63 11.69 -1.66
CA PRO A 268 9.54 12.39 -0.98
C PRO A 268 8.48 11.40 -0.49
N GLU A 269 8.06 11.58 0.75
CA GLU A 269 7.00 10.81 1.39
C GLU A 269 5.99 11.74 2.07
N MET A 270 4.74 11.34 2.02
CA MET A 270 3.66 11.93 2.78
C MET A 270 2.84 10.83 3.47
N ILE A 271 2.50 11.04 4.73
CA ILE A 271 1.67 10.16 5.53
C ILE A 271 0.53 10.99 6.12
N TRP A 272 -0.65 10.42 6.21
CA TRP A 272 -1.81 11.07 6.81
C TRP A 272 -2.68 10.05 7.54
N ASP A 273 -2.74 10.19 8.85
CA ASP A 273 -3.67 9.46 9.70
C ASP A 273 -4.79 10.39 10.14
N ALA A 274 -6.03 9.91 10.07
CA ALA A 274 -7.20 10.56 10.62
C ALA A 274 -7.82 9.71 11.72
N MET A 275 -8.14 10.36 12.84
CA MET A 275 -8.65 9.77 14.09
C MET A 275 -7.63 8.93 14.89
N PRO A 276 -7.80 8.83 16.22
CA PRO A 276 -6.90 8.07 17.09
C PRO A 276 -6.75 6.59 16.71
N LYS A 277 -7.80 5.98 16.14
CA LYS A 277 -7.78 4.58 15.70
C LYS A 277 -6.75 4.30 14.59
N SER A 278 -6.40 5.34 13.83
CA SER A 278 -5.39 5.28 12.78
C SER A 278 -3.99 5.63 13.28
N GLY A 279 -3.86 6.14 14.51
CA GLY A 279 -2.59 6.59 15.08
C GLY A 279 -2.41 8.11 15.09
N ALA A 280 -3.42 8.89 14.68
CA ALA A 280 -3.35 10.34 14.72
C ALA A 280 -3.26 10.83 16.18
N SER A 281 -2.22 11.61 16.49
CA SER A 281 -2.03 12.24 17.81
C SER A 281 -2.86 13.52 17.98
N GLN A 282 -3.27 14.12 16.88
CA GLN A 282 -4.13 15.30 16.81
C GLN A 282 -5.27 15.02 15.84
N VAL A 283 -6.49 15.45 16.18
CA VAL A 283 -7.68 15.26 15.34
C VAL A 283 -7.69 16.22 14.15
N HIS A 284 -7.16 17.43 14.35
CA HIS A 284 -7.04 18.45 13.31
C HIS A 284 -6.26 17.90 12.10
N THR A 285 -6.76 18.16 10.89
CA THR A 285 -6.18 17.69 9.63
C THR A 285 -4.72 18.11 9.44
N HIS A 286 -3.81 17.14 9.39
CA HIS A 286 -2.42 17.37 9.05
C HIS A 286 -1.80 16.16 8.35
N LEU A 287 -0.90 16.40 7.40
CA LEU A 287 0.01 15.40 6.85
C LEU A 287 1.32 15.47 7.59
N GLN A 288 1.95 14.31 7.80
CA GLN A 288 3.37 14.20 8.10
C GLN A 288 4.13 14.05 6.79
N VAL A 289 5.15 14.88 6.58
CA VAL A 289 5.86 14.97 5.30
C VAL A 289 7.37 14.88 5.55
N SER A 290 8.04 14.00 4.82
CA SER A 290 9.49 13.84 4.92
C SER A 290 10.16 13.71 3.56
N LEU A 291 11.41 14.16 3.49
CA LEU A 291 12.26 13.94 2.33
C LEU A 291 13.42 13.07 2.78
N GLY A 292 13.45 11.81 2.33
CA GLY A 292 14.42 10.80 2.75
C GLY A 292 15.75 10.89 2.00
N TYR A 293 16.82 10.43 2.65
CA TYR A 293 18.19 10.43 2.13
C TYR A 293 18.43 9.30 1.13
N ASP A 294 18.56 9.62 -0.17
CA ASP A 294 18.91 8.73 -1.32
C ASP A 294 18.03 7.48 -1.55
N ILE A 295 17.33 6.98 -0.54
CA ILE A 295 16.47 5.79 -0.56
C ILE A 295 15.10 6.11 0.02
N TYR A 296 14.09 5.37 -0.43
CA TYR A 296 12.78 5.42 0.21
C TYR A 296 12.80 4.65 1.54
N TYR A 297 11.84 4.92 2.41
CA TYR A 297 11.62 4.11 3.60
C TYR A 297 11.25 2.66 3.23
N GLY A 298 11.61 1.72 4.12
CA GLY A 298 11.77 0.29 3.78
C GLY A 298 10.60 -0.36 3.04
N ASN A 299 9.35 -0.06 3.40
CA ASN A 299 8.17 -0.63 2.74
C ASN A 299 8.06 -0.24 1.26
N ILE A 300 8.50 0.98 0.94
CA ILE A 300 8.38 1.60 -0.38
C ILE A 300 9.60 1.29 -1.21
N GLU A 301 10.77 1.29 -0.57
CA GLU A 301 11.99 0.81 -1.18
C GLU A 301 11.84 -0.65 -1.64
N ARG A 302 11.18 -1.50 -0.85
CA ARG A 302 10.80 -2.86 -1.28
C ARG A 302 9.99 -2.85 -2.58
N ILE A 303 9.00 -1.97 -2.71
CA ILE A 303 8.17 -1.86 -3.93
C ILE A 303 9.03 -1.38 -5.11
N ARG A 304 9.86 -0.36 -4.91
CA ARG A 304 10.76 0.17 -5.95
C ARG A 304 11.76 -0.89 -6.43
N GLN A 305 12.36 -1.64 -5.51
CA GLN A 305 13.27 -2.73 -5.85
C GLN A 305 12.55 -3.85 -6.60
N GLY A 306 11.34 -4.20 -6.18
CA GLY A 306 10.47 -5.13 -6.90
C GLY A 306 10.20 -4.68 -8.34
N ALA A 307 9.82 -3.41 -8.53
CA ALA A 307 9.59 -2.83 -9.86
C ALA A 307 10.86 -2.86 -10.74
N ARG A 308 12.03 -2.59 -10.15
CA ARG A 308 13.32 -2.69 -10.84
C ARG A 308 13.64 -4.13 -11.27
N LEU A 309 13.46 -5.09 -10.38
CA LEU A 309 13.67 -6.52 -10.68
C LEU A 309 12.70 -6.99 -11.78
N TYR A 310 11.44 -6.57 -11.72
CA TYR A 310 10.46 -6.85 -12.77
C TYR A 310 10.96 -6.33 -14.12
N ALA A 311 11.41 -5.07 -14.20
CA ALA A 311 11.89 -4.50 -15.46
C ALA A 311 13.09 -5.27 -16.01
N GLN A 312 14.03 -5.68 -15.16
CA GLN A 312 15.18 -6.50 -15.56
C GLN A 312 14.77 -7.86 -16.14
N MET A 313 13.75 -8.50 -15.56
CA MET A 313 13.24 -9.81 -16.01
C MET A 313 12.32 -9.73 -17.22
N ASN A 314 11.78 -8.55 -17.53
CA ASN A 314 10.75 -8.35 -18.56
C ASN A 314 11.20 -7.37 -19.65
N ASN A 315 12.47 -7.41 -20.04
CA ASN A 315 13.05 -6.63 -21.14
C ASN A 315 12.80 -5.12 -21.03
N GLY A 316 12.87 -4.58 -19.82
CA GLY A 316 12.71 -3.14 -19.56
C GLY A 316 11.25 -2.69 -19.42
N LYS A 317 10.27 -3.59 -19.51
CA LYS A 317 8.86 -3.21 -19.29
C LYS A 317 8.65 -2.61 -17.91
N ASN A 318 7.82 -1.55 -17.85
CA ASN A 318 7.48 -0.92 -16.58
C ASN A 318 6.51 -1.78 -15.76
N TYR A 319 6.89 -2.10 -14.53
CA TYR A 319 6.08 -2.87 -13.60
C TYR A 319 4.68 -2.28 -13.36
N PHE A 320 4.59 -0.97 -13.14
CA PHE A 320 3.32 -0.32 -12.80
C PHE A 320 2.37 -0.25 -14.00
N ASN A 321 2.89 -0.16 -15.24
CA ASN A 321 2.06 -0.24 -16.44
C ASN A 321 1.36 -1.60 -16.52
N ASP A 322 2.10 -2.70 -16.34
CA ASP A 322 1.54 -4.06 -16.40
C ASP A 322 0.66 -4.36 -15.17
N TYR A 323 1.00 -3.81 -14.01
CA TYR A 323 0.16 -3.84 -12.81
C TYR A 323 -1.21 -3.19 -13.05
N VAL A 324 -1.24 -1.97 -13.59
CA VAL A 324 -2.49 -1.27 -13.93
C VAL A 324 -3.28 -2.05 -14.98
N TYR A 325 -2.61 -2.53 -16.03
CA TYR A 325 -3.23 -3.30 -17.11
C TYR A 325 -3.97 -4.54 -16.59
N VAL A 326 -3.32 -5.32 -15.72
CA VAL A 326 -3.90 -6.53 -15.12
C VAL A 326 -5.17 -6.19 -14.33
N HIS A 327 -5.13 -5.18 -13.47
CA HIS A 327 -6.30 -4.78 -12.69
C HIS A 327 -7.42 -4.22 -13.56
N GLN A 328 -7.06 -3.51 -14.63
CA GLN A 328 -8.03 -2.95 -15.56
C GLN A 328 -8.75 -4.04 -16.35
N ALA A 329 -8.02 -5.04 -16.85
CA ALA A 329 -8.59 -6.20 -17.51
C ALA A 329 -9.57 -6.96 -16.60
N LEU A 330 -9.21 -7.10 -15.31
CA LEU A 330 -10.08 -7.67 -14.28
C LEU A 330 -11.27 -6.79 -13.89
N GLY A 331 -11.31 -5.52 -14.33
CA GLY A 331 -12.37 -4.57 -13.98
C GLY A 331 -12.27 -4.01 -12.57
N LEU A 332 -11.08 -3.97 -11.99
CA LEU A 332 -10.79 -3.49 -10.63
C LEU A 332 -10.17 -2.07 -10.61
N THR A 333 -10.32 -1.32 -11.70
CA THR A 333 -9.81 0.06 -11.81
C THR A 333 -10.94 1.05 -12.10
N ILE A 334 -10.84 2.25 -11.53
CA ILE A 334 -11.73 3.39 -11.83
C ILE A 334 -10.86 4.54 -12.36
N PRO A 335 -11.06 4.98 -13.62
CA PRO A 335 -10.32 6.11 -14.18
C PRO A 335 -10.87 7.45 -13.69
N ILE A 336 -9.97 8.34 -13.26
CA ILE A 336 -10.25 9.74 -12.97
C ILE A 336 -9.20 10.56 -13.72
N GLY A 337 -9.56 11.11 -14.88
CA GLY A 337 -8.61 11.77 -15.78
C GLY A 337 -7.35 10.92 -16.01
N ASN A 338 -6.19 11.48 -15.68
CA ASN A 338 -4.87 10.87 -15.84
C ASN A 338 -4.39 10.06 -14.62
N VAL A 339 -5.29 9.67 -13.72
CA VAL A 339 -4.98 8.75 -12.62
C VAL A 339 -5.84 7.49 -12.67
N ARG A 340 -5.40 6.46 -11.96
CA ARG A 340 -6.13 5.20 -11.80
C ARG A 340 -6.31 4.91 -10.32
N ILE A 341 -7.57 4.85 -9.89
CA ILE A 341 -7.96 4.25 -8.61
C ILE A 341 -7.99 2.74 -8.83
N ILE A 342 -7.31 1.98 -7.98
CA ILE A 342 -7.09 0.54 -8.11
C ILE A 342 -7.58 -0.17 -6.85
N ILE A 343 -8.54 -1.06 -7.03
CA ILE A 343 -8.97 -2.00 -6.00
C ILE A 343 -8.10 -3.24 -6.10
N HIS A 344 -6.87 -3.11 -5.61
CA HIS A 344 -5.83 -4.08 -5.91
C HIS A 344 -6.03 -5.45 -5.27
N LEU A 345 -5.37 -6.46 -5.85
CA LEU A 345 -5.45 -7.89 -5.50
C LEU A 345 -4.63 -8.31 -4.26
N THR A 346 -3.76 -7.44 -3.77
CA THR A 346 -2.92 -7.70 -2.58
C THR A 346 -3.00 -6.54 -1.59
N PRO A 347 -4.20 -6.21 -1.06
CA PRO A 347 -4.33 -5.17 -0.05
C PRO A 347 -3.74 -5.60 1.29
N ILE A 348 -3.51 -4.67 2.19
CA ILE A 348 -3.21 -4.91 3.60
C ILE A 348 -4.52 -5.28 4.32
N LYS A 349 -5.64 -4.63 3.97
CA LYS A 349 -6.97 -4.86 4.59
C LYS A 349 -8.14 -4.60 3.63
N ASP A 350 -9.33 -5.03 4.05
CA ASP A 350 -10.58 -5.03 3.28
C ASP A 350 -10.83 -3.73 2.50
N LEU A 351 -10.62 -2.59 3.16
CA LEU A 351 -10.97 -1.25 2.66
C LEU A 351 -9.81 -0.48 2.04
N GLU A 352 -8.68 -1.14 1.77
CA GLU A 352 -7.56 -0.44 1.13
C GLU A 352 -7.84 -0.15 -0.35
N VAL A 353 -7.48 1.07 -0.77
CA VAL A 353 -7.53 1.56 -2.14
C VAL A 353 -6.16 2.14 -2.50
N MET A 354 -5.74 1.93 -3.75
CA MET A 354 -4.51 2.52 -4.28
C MET A 354 -4.86 3.55 -5.37
N ILE A 355 -4.12 4.65 -5.45
CA ILE A 355 -4.17 5.61 -6.55
C ILE A 355 -2.78 5.67 -7.17
N LEU A 356 -2.69 5.42 -8.48
CA LEU A 356 -1.48 5.61 -9.26
C LEU A 356 -1.67 6.76 -10.25
N GLY A 357 -0.67 7.63 -10.33
CA GLY A 357 -0.62 8.76 -11.26
C GLY A 357 0.81 9.09 -11.67
N GLU A 358 0.96 9.72 -12.82
CA GLU A 358 2.27 10.17 -13.30
C GLU A 358 2.78 11.37 -12.48
N ARG A 359 1.88 12.25 -12.06
CA ARG A 359 2.16 13.48 -11.33
C ARG A 359 1.12 13.73 -10.25
N LEU A 360 1.54 14.45 -9.21
CA LEU A 360 0.67 14.88 -8.13
C LEU A 360 0.01 16.20 -8.53
N GLU A 361 -1.14 16.10 -9.21
CA GLU A 361 -1.85 17.22 -9.81
C GLU A 361 -3.37 17.09 -9.60
N LYS A 362 -4.16 17.97 -10.23
CA LYS A 362 -5.61 18.12 -10.03
C LYS A 362 -6.40 16.81 -10.09
N ASP A 363 -6.13 15.94 -11.07
CA ASP A 363 -6.84 14.65 -11.18
C ASP A 363 -6.58 13.74 -9.97
N PHE A 364 -5.41 13.85 -9.35
CA PHE A 364 -5.05 13.11 -8.14
C PHE A 364 -5.83 13.65 -6.93
N TYR A 365 -5.89 14.98 -6.77
CA TYR A 365 -6.64 15.63 -5.69
C TYR A 365 -8.13 15.26 -5.79
N LYS A 366 -8.69 15.35 -7.00
CA LYS A 366 -10.05 14.95 -7.30
C LYS A 366 -10.31 13.48 -6.99
N ALA A 367 -9.41 12.58 -7.40
CA ALA A 367 -9.56 11.15 -7.12
C ALA A 367 -9.59 10.87 -5.61
N LEU A 368 -8.68 11.49 -4.86
CA LEU A 368 -8.62 11.33 -3.41
C LEU A 368 -9.86 11.92 -2.71
N ASN A 369 -10.27 13.14 -3.09
CA ASN A 369 -11.48 13.76 -2.55
C ASN A 369 -12.72 12.89 -2.79
N LEU A 370 -12.88 12.36 -4.01
CA LEU A 370 -13.98 11.47 -4.35
C LEU A 370 -13.96 10.19 -3.51
N ILE A 371 -12.79 9.60 -3.27
CA ILE A 371 -12.67 8.43 -2.38
C ILE A 371 -13.11 8.81 -0.97
N PHE A 372 -12.60 9.91 -0.40
CA PHE A 372 -13.02 10.37 0.93
C PHE A 372 -14.53 10.57 1.02
N ARG A 373 -15.14 11.26 0.06
CA ARG A 373 -16.60 11.46 0.06
C ARG A 373 -17.37 10.15 0.02
N VAL A 374 -16.94 9.16 -0.76
CA VAL A 374 -17.63 7.85 -0.76
C VAL A 374 -17.51 7.17 0.59
N PHE A 375 -16.32 7.11 1.17
CA PHE A 375 -16.13 6.41 2.43
C PHE A 375 -16.80 7.12 3.61
N VAL A 376 -16.69 8.45 3.70
CA VAL A 376 -17.31 9.24 4.76
C VAL A 376 -18.82 9.28 4.57
N ASP A 377 -19.31 9.77 3.43
CA ASP A 377 -20.74 10.07 3.28
C ASP A 377 -21.59 8.84 2.93
N ASP A 378 -21.04 7.84 2.22
CA ASP A 378 -21.83 6.67 1.78
C ASP A 378 -21.53 5.40 2.60
N LEU A 379 -20.33 5.25 3.16
CA LEU A 379 -19.91 4.03 3.89
C LEU A 379 -19.76 4.23 5.40
N ASN A 380 -19.85 5.46 5.92
CA ASN A 380 -19.67 5.80 7.33
C ASN A 380 -18.33 5.31 7.92
N GLU A 381 -17.25 5.44 7.14
CA GLU A 381 -15.89 5.11 7.56
C GLU A 381 -15.09 6.40 7.74
N PHE A 382 -14.69 6.69 8.98
CA PHE A 382 -14.14 8.01 9.36
C PHE A 382 -12.66 8.00 9.76
N SER A 383 -12.12 6.81 10.05
CA SER A 383 -10.71 6.65 10.41
C SER A 383 -9.96 6.08 9.21
N PHE A 384 -8.84 6.70 8.85
CA PHE A 384 -7.99 6.19 7.78
C PHE A 384 -6.52 6.42 8.04
N SER A 385 -5.70 5.59 7.40
CA SER A 385 -4.26 5.78 7.24
C SER A 385 -3.93 5.85 5.75
N LEU A 386 -3.19 6.89 5.37
CA LEU A 386 -2.73 7.12 4.00
C LEU A 386 -1.20 7.19 3.99
N GLY A 387 -0.58 6.49 3.04
CA GLY A 387 0.82 6.67 2.69
C GLY A 387 0.95 7.01 1.21
N MET A 388 1.71 8.05 0.89
CA MET A 388 1.96 8.50 -0.47
C MET A 388 3.45 8.73 -0.71
N HIS A 389 3.93 8.25 -1.85
CA HIS A 389 5.32 8.44 -2.27
C HIS A 389 5.35 8.97 -3.69
N LEU A 390 6.25 9.92 -3.91
CA LEU A 390 6.43 10.59 -5.19
C LEU A 390 7.68 10.06 -5.89
N PRO A 391 7.81 10.27 -7.20
CA PRO A 391 9.08 10.10 -7.90
C PRO A 391 10.21 10.86 -7.18
N PRO A 392 11.46 10.39 -7.26
CA PRO A 392 12.57 11.05 -6.61
C PRO A 392 12.79 12.46 -7.18
N MET A 393 13.32 13.37 -6.36
CA MET A 393 13.54 14.77 -6.72
C MET A 393 14.62 14.98 -7.79
N ASN A 394 15.59 14.06 -7.86
CA ASN A 394 16.69 14.15 -8.82
C ASN A 394 16.28 13.64 -10.22
N GLU A 395 17.02 14.04 -11.25
CA GLU A 395 16.79 13.58 -12.64
C GLU A 395 17.15 12.09 -12.87
N SER A 396 17.28 11.26 -11.81
CA SER A 396 17.49 9.79 -11.91
C SER A 396 16.39 9.08 -12.71
N ASN A 397 15.31 9.79 -12.99
CA ASN A 397 14.35 9.67 -14.08
C ASN A 397 14.93 9.25 -15.45
N ALA A 398 16.21 9.50 -15.72
CA ALA A 398 16.89 9.17 -16.97
C ALA A 398 17.04 7.64 -17.23
N ASN A 399 17.01 6.80 -16.18
CA ASN A 399 17.21 5.34 -16.33
C ASN A 399 15.88 4.54 -16.37
N GLY A 400 14.71 5.20 -16.23
CA GLY A 400 13.40 4.59 -16.44
C GLY A 400 12.85 3.70 -15.32
N HIS A 401 13.56 3.51 -14.20
CA HIS A 401 13.18 2.63 -13.08
C HIS A 401 12.20 3.27 -12.09
N GLU A 402 11.42 4.27 -12.51
CA GLU A 402 10.77 5.18 -11.57
C GLU A 402 9.51 4.66 -10.91
N MET A 403 9.37 5.10 -9.66
CA MET A 403 8.13 5.05 -8.90
C MET A 403 7.15 6.08 -9.48
N PRO A 404 5.89 5.73 -9.76
CA PRO A 404 4.85 6.72 -10.01
C PRO A 404 4.53 7.47 -8.72
N VAL A 405 3.67 8.48 -8.80
CA VAL A 405 2.95 8.93 -7.60
C VAL A 405 2.06 7.76 -7.17
N ASN A 406 2.39 7.18 -6.02
CA ASN A 406 1.73 6.02 -5.46
C ASN A 406 1.13 6.39 -4.11
N CYS A 407 -0.20 6.44 -4.05
CA CYS A 407 -0.95 6.66 -2.83
C CYS A 407 -1.68 5.38 -2.44
N ARG A 408 -1.54 4.96 -1.19
CA ARG A 408 -2.29 3.87 -0.58
C ARG A 408 -3.09 4.42 0.58
N LEU A 409 -4.38 4.18 0.55
CA LEU A 409 -5.34 4.67 1.55
C LEU A 409 -6.09 3.48 2.11
N LEU A 410 -5.98 3.28 3.42
CA LEU A 410 -6.71 2.25 4.15
C LEU A 410 -7.65 2.91 5.16
N PHE A 411 -8.95 2.74 4.96
CA PHE A 411 -9.92 3.01 6.01
C PHE A 411 -9.82 1.94 7.09
N ARG A 412 -9.63 2.41 8.32
CA ARG A 412 -9.44 1.61 9.53
C ARG A 412 -10.80 1.18 10.05
N ASN A 413 -10.80 0.23 10.98
CA ASN A 413 -12.04 -0.10 11.69
C ASN A 413 -12.60 1.14 12.40
N PRO A 414 -13.93 1.22 12.61
CA PRO A 414 -14.54 2.25 13.44
C PRO A 414 -13.81 2.49 14.77
N VAL A 415 -13.69 3.77 15.15
CA VAL A 415 -13.13 4.22 16.44
C VAL A 415 -13.76 3.52 17.65
N THR A 416 -15.05 3.22 17.57
CA THR A 416 -15.82 2.56 18.64
C THR A 416 -15.59 1.05 18.71
N ASN A 417 -14.88 0.45 17.76
CA ASN A 417 -14.59 -0.99 17.81
C ASN A 417 -13.50 -1.28 18.84
N LEU A 418 -13.80 -2.20 19.77
CA LEU A 418 -12.85 -2.69 20.75
C LEU A 418 -11.62 -3.36 20.12
N ARG A 419 -11.82 -4.12 19.03
CA ARG A 419 -10.73 -4.87 18.39
C ARG A 419 -9.88 -3.95 17.52
N ALA A 420 -8.56 -4.14 17.57
CA ALA A 420 -7.66 -3.62 16.55
C ALA A 420 -8.00 -4.25 15.18
N ASP A 421 -7.80 -3.49 14.11
CA ASP A 421 -7.95 -3.98 12.74
C ASP A 421 -6.76 -4.80 12.28
N MET A 422 -5.55 -4.42 12.70
CA MET A 422 -4.31 -5.15 12.48
C MET A 422 -3.95 -6.04 13.67
N ASN A 423 -3.36 -7.20 13.40
CA ASN A 423 -2.89 -8.15 14.39
C ASN A 423 -1.57 -8.78 13.92
N GLY A 424 -1.00 -9.70 14.71
CA GLY A 424 0.27 -10.35 14.40
C GLY A 424 0.32 -11.03 13.03
N LEU A 425 -0.81 -11.50 12.49
CA LEU A 425 -0.86 -12.05 11.15
C LEU A 425 -0.53 -10.99 10.09
N ASP A 426 -1.11 -9.80 10.23
CA ASP A 426 -0.93 -8.71 9.26
C ASP A 426 0.45 -8.06 9.40
N LEU A 427 1.04 -8.06 10.60
CA LEU A 427 2.33 -7.44 10.88
C LEU A 427 3.53 -8.34 10.53
N TYR A 428 3.41 -9.65 10.71
CA TYR A 428 4.56 -10.57 10.63
C TYR A 428 4.39 -11.70 9.61
N THR A 429 3.23 -11.81 8.97
CA THR A 429 2.97 -12.86 7.96
C THR A 429 2.24 -12.27 6.74
N SER A 430 0.97 -12.63 6.54
CA SER A 430 0.15 -12.19 5.43
C SER A 430 -1.25 -11.85 5.89
N SER A 431 -1.84 -10.81 5.31
CA SER A 431 -3.21 -10.42 5.63
C SER A 431 -4.23 -11.42 5.07
N VAL A 432 -5.36 -11.53 5.77
CA VAL A 432 -6.50 -12.37 5.34
C VAL A 432 -7.78 -11.55 5.40
N ILE A 433 -8.45 -11.42 4.26
CA ILE A 433 -9.71 -10.68 4.13
C ILE A 433 -10.86 -11.61 3.76
N GLY A 434 -12.06 -11.24 4.21
CA GLY A 434 -13.29 -12.01 3.96
C GLY A 434 -14.33 -11.29 3.11
N LYS A 435 -14.15 -9.98 2.88
CA LYS A 435 -14.98 -9.20 1.96
C LYS A 435 -14.38 -9.28 0.55
N ASP A 436 -15.24 -9.49 -0.45
CA ASP A 436 -14.81 -9.54 -1.84
C ASP A 436 -14.50 -8.13 -2.37
N ARG A 437 -13.39 -7.98 -3.08
CA ARG A 437 -12.91 -6.69 -3.59
C ARG A 437 -13.84 -6.08 -4.63
N TYR A 438 -14.58 -6.89 -5.38
CA TYR A 438 -15.58 -6.38 -6.32
C TYR A 438 -16.75 -5.67 -5.61
N VAL A 439 -17.00 -5.98 -4.33
CA VAL A 439 -17.97 -5.21 -3.52
C VAL A 439 -17.48 -3.79 -3.33
N LEU A 440 -16.24 -3.61 -2.86
CA LEU A 440 -15.64 -2.30 -2.67
C LEU A 440 -15.56 -1.51 -3.99
N TYR A 441 -15.18 -2.19 -5.09
CA TYR A 441 -15.19 -1.59 -6.43
C TYR A 441 -16.57 -1.02 -6.80
N ARG A 442 -17.64 -1.79 -6.58
CA ARG A 442 -19.00 -1.33 -6.91
C ARG A 442 -19.40 -0.13 -6.05
N GLN A 443 -19.17 -0.19 -4.74
CA GLN A 443 -19.45 0.91 -3.82
C GLN A 443 -18.74 2.21 -4.25
N LEU A 444 -17.43 2.12 -4.55
CA LEU A 444 -16.67 3.28 -5.02
C LEU A 444 -17.16 3.77 -6.38
N LYS A 445 -17.41 2.88 -7.33
CA LYS A 445 -17.90 3.27 -8.65
C LYS A 445 -19.25 3.96 -8.60
N GLU A 446 -20.18 3.43 -7.81
CA GLU A 446 -21.53 3.98 -7.63
C GLU A 446 -21.46 5.35 -6.95
N GLY A 447 -20.75 5.46 -5.83
CA GLY A 447 -20.59 6.70 -5.08
C GLY A 447 -19.86 7.79 -5.89
N ILE A 448 -18.85 7.42 -6.68
CA ILE A 448 -18.18 8.35 -7.61
C ILE A 448 -19.13 8.79 -8.73
N THR A 449 -19.91 7.87 -9.30
CA THR A 449 -20.85 8.19 -10.38
C THR A 449 -21.96 9.12 -9.91
N LYS A 450 -22.44 8.94 -8.66
CA LYS A 450 -23.43 9.82 -8.01
C LYS A 450 -22.97 11.27 -7.95
N ARG A 451 -21.67 11.52 -7.77
CA ARG A 451 -21.07 12.86 -7.62
C ARG A 451 -20.57 13.49 -8.92
N LYS A 452 -20.60 12.75 -10.03
CA LYS A 452 -20.28 13.25 -11.37
C LYS A 452 -21.52 13.75 -12.13
N LYS A 453 -22.70 13.34 -11.68
CA LYS A 453 -23.99 13.88 -12.11
C LYS A 453 -24.29 15.12 -11.29
#